data_AF-A0A8I2ZDQ9-F1
#
_entry.id   AF-A0A8I2ZDQ9-F1
#
_cell.length_a   1.000
_cell.length_b   1.000
_cell.length_c   1.000
_cell.angle_alpha   90.00
_cell.angle_beta   90.00
_cell.angle_gamma   90.00
#
_symmetry.space_group_name_H-M   'P 1'
#
loop_
_entity.id
_entity.type
_entity.pdbx_description
1 polymer ?
#
loop_
_entity_poly.entity_id
_entity_poly.type
_entity_poly.pdbx_seq_one_letter_code
_entity_poly.pdbx_strand_id
1 'polypeptide(L)'
;MECPLPLGDPQKAGDNVDPWTHELSCVYARSEQGTPSGQAKAAYCLFAHHTFRGNHGLSITTSPEIAADIVASGALEDMEDSWDWERRIFTPGPVVTDKGPSYAVKDLPGRGKGVIAQRTIRQGEILMLDHPAVLVASDFSSQMQPEMRETFFRRALSQLPRDTQKRLVNLARSDGADPLTPVYDIVTTNTCGVFLGDNVAHIGLFPEVSRLNHACKPNAFFRFSQRTLTMQVIAYRDIHAGEEITINCVISPLVGLIAR
;
A
#
# COMPACT_ATOMS: atom_id res chain seq x y z
N MET A 1 -4.36 -20.16 -32.18
CA MET A 1 -4.79 -18.92 -31.51
C MET A 1 -3.83 -18.70 -30.37
N GLU A 2 -2.89 -17.79 -30.53
CA GLU A 2 -2.02 -17.34 -29.43
C GLU A 2 -2.84 -16.43 -28.53
N CYS A 3 -2.79 -16.64 -27.21
CA CYS A 3 -3.33 -15.68 -26.26
C CYS A 3 -2.60 -14.34 -26.44
N PRO A 4 -3.33 -13.20 -26.47
CA PRO A 4 -2.66 -11.90 -26.44
C PRO A 4 -1.76 -11.84 -25.20
N LEU A 5 -0.51 -11.42 -25.41
CA LEU A 5 0.46 -11.22 -24.34
C LEU A 5 -0.07 -10.21 -23.32
N PRO A 6 0.29 -10.33 -22.03
CA PRO A 6 -0.19 -9.43 -20.99
C PRO A 6 0.13 -7.96 -21.30
N LEU A 7 -0.81 -7.08 -20.97
CA LEU A 7 -0.62 -5.63 -21.02
C LEU A 7 0.59 -5.26 -20.16
N GLY A 8 1.65 -4.75 -20.80
CA GLY A 8 2.90 -4.39 -20.12
C GLY A 8 4.10 -5.31 -20.36
N ASP A 9 4.13 -6.06 -21.47
CA ASP A 9 5.34 -6.76 -21.91
C ASP A 9 6.54 -5.77 -22.03
N PRO A 10 7.61 -5.93 -21.23
CA PRO A 10 8.79 -5.05 -21.30
C PRO A 10 9.50 -5.07 -22.65
N GLN A 11 9.23 -6.06 -23.53
CA GLN A 11 9.79 -6.14 -24.88
C GLN A 11 9.08 -5.25 -25.91
N LYS A 12 7.91 -4.67 -25.57
CA LYS A 12 7.13 -3.78 -26.44
C LYS A 12 6.80 -2.43 -25.79
N ALA A 13 7.75 -1.85 -25.06
CA ALA A 13 7.63 -0.48 -24.55
C ALA A 13 7.48 0.52 -25.71
N GLY A 14 6.25 0.93 -26.02
CA GLY A 14 5.96 1.85 -27.13
C GLY A 14 4.47 2.04 -27.45
N ASP A 15 3.62 1.07 -27.15
CA ASP A 15 2.18 1.16 -27.44
C ASP A 15 1.35 1.34 -26.15
N ASN A 16 0.43 2.32 -26.22
CA ASN A 16 -0.58 2.74 -25.23
C ASN A 16 -0.76 1.80 -24.02
N VAL A 17 -0.07 2.09 -22.91
CA VAL A 17 -0.01 1.21 -21.73
C VAL A 17 -1.19 1.44 -20.78
N ASP A 18 -2.40 1.63 -21.32
CA ASP A 18 -3.64 1.75 -20.53
C ASP A 18 -3.76 0.55 -19.57
N PRO A 19 -4.00 0.72 -18.25
CA PRO A 19 -4.35 1.96 -17.52
C PRO A 19 -3.18 2.66 -16.82
N TRP A 20 -1.95 2.32 -17.15
CA TRP A 20 -0.76 2.91 -16.56
C TRP A 20 -0.45 4.29 -17.15
N THR A 21 -0.37 5.27 -16.28
CA THR A 21 -0.18 6.70 -16.60
C THR A 21 1.27 7.11 -16.85
N HIS A 22 2.23 6.20 -16.66
CA HIS A 22 3.64 6.46 -16.82
C HIS A 22 4.33 5.27 -17.50
N GLU A 23 5.45 5.54 -18.18
CA GLU A 23 6.29 4.49 -18.74
C GLU A 23 6.78 3.52 -17.68
N LEU A 24 6.68 2.23 -18.02
CA LEU A 24 7.12 1.12 -17.18
C LEU A 24 8.63 1.16 -16.98
N SER A 25 9.05 0.86 -15.76
CA SER A 25 10.46 0.71 -15.41
C SER A 25 10.68 -0.68 -14.84
N CYS A 26 11.38 -1.55 -15.57
CA CYS A 26 11.57 -2.93 -15.17
C CYS A 26 13.01 -3.23 -14.76
N VAL A 27 13.16 -4.07 -13.75
CA VAL A 27 14.43 -4.64 -13.31
C VAL A 27 14.32 -6.15 -13.20
N TYR A 28 15.43 -6.83 -13.43
CA TYR A 28 15.50 -8.27 -13.39
C TYR A 28 16.31 -8.71 -12.18
N ALA A 29 15.82 -9.72 -11.46
CA ALA A 29 16.61 -10.38 -10.42
C ALA A 29 17.91 -10.93 -11.03
N ARG A 30 19.02 -10.86 -10.28
CA ARG A 30 20.25 -11.55 -10.67
C ARG A 30 19.96 -13.04 -10.73
N SER A 31 20.45 -13.72 -11.77
CA SER A 31 20.31 -15.17 -11.84
C SER A 31 21.13 -15.78 -10.70
N GLU A 32 20.58 -16.80 -10.03
CA GLU A 32 21.37 -17.59 -9.10
C GLU A 32 22.54 -18.23 -9.88
N GLN A 33 23.74 -18.25 -9.31
CA GLN A 33 24.87 -18.95 -9.92
C GLN A 33 24.49 -20.42 -10.11
N GLY A 34 24.36 -20.86 -11.38
CA GLY A 34 23.93 -22.22 -11.74
C GLY A 34 22.54 -22.32 -12.40
N THR A 35 21.81 -21.22 -12.56
CA THR A 35 20.56 -21.23 -13.35
C THR A 35 20.88 -21.45 -14.84
N PRO A 36 20.27 -22.47 -15.50
CA PRO A 36 20.48 -22.73 -16.92
C PRO A 36 20.14 -21.50 -17.76
N SER A 37 20.95 -21.22 -18.78
CA SER A 37 20.68 -20.19 -19.79
C SER A 37 19.34 -20.49 -20.48
N GLY A 38 18.26 -19.83 -20.05
CA GLY A 38 16.93 -20.00 -20.66
C GLY A 38 15.74 -19.81 -19.71
N GLN A 39 15.93 -19.85 -18.39
CA GLN A 39 14.85 -19.48 -17.46
C GLN A 39 14.74 -17.97 -17.34
N ALA A 40 13.53 -17.44 -17.58
CA ALA A 40 13.23 -16.02 -17.47
C ALA A 40 13.62 -15.51 -16.08
N LYS A 41 14.46 -14.48 -16.04
CA LYS A 41 14.78 -13.77 -14.80
C LYS A 41 13.48 -13.19 -14.25
N ALA A 42 13.20 -13.36 -12.95
CA ALA A 42 12.06 -12.69 -12.31
C ALA A 42 12.17 -11.18 -12.60
N ALA A 43 11.18 -10.66 -13.33
CA ALA A 43 11.10 -9.26 -13.72
C ALA A 43 10.14 -8.55 -12.77
N TYR A 44 10.60 -7.45 -12.20
CA TYR A 44 9.75 -6.54 -11.44
C TYR A 44 9.66 -5.23 -12.18
N CYS A 45 8.44 -4.77 -12.41
CA CYS A 45 8.16 -3.53 -13.12
C CYS A 45 7.43 -2.55 -12.20
N LEU A 46 7.70 -1.26 -12.41
CA LEU A 46 6.99 -0.16 -11.79
C LEU A 46 5.80 0.22 -12.65
N PHE A 47 4.61 0.03 -12.12
CA PHE A 47 3.34 0.42 -12.70
C PHE A 47 2.76 1.59 -11.91
N ALA A 48 2.31 2.65 -12.58
CA ALA A 48 1.76 3.82 -11.90
C ALA A 48 0.44 4.28 -12.51
N HIS A 49 -0.55 4.53 -11.67
CA HIS A 49 -1.87 5.04 -12.04
C HIS A 49 -2.14 6.35 -11.30
N HIS A 50 -1.74 7.48 -11.88
CA HIS A 50 -1.75 8.79 -11.23
C HIS A 50 -3.14 9.25 -10.79
N THR A 51 -4.17 8.97 -11.60
CA THR A 51 -5.55 9.42 -11.36
C THR A 51 -6.37 8.45 -10.51
N PHE A 52 -5.77 7.36 -10.01
CA PHE A 52 -6.47 6.29 -9.29
C PHE A 52 -7.32 6.88 -8.15
N ARG A 53 -8.62 6.57 -8.14
CA ARG A 53 -9.58 6.90 -7.06
C ARG A 53 -9.59 8.40 -6.72
N GLY A 54 -9.86 9.22 -7.74
CA GLY A 54 -9.97 10.66 -7.57
C GLY A 54 -8.64 11.35 -7.27
N ASN A 55 -7.58 11.00 -8.00
CA ASN A 55 -6.20 11.51 -7.77
C ASN A 55 -5.61 11.14 -6.41
N HIS A 56 -6.01 10.01 -5.83
CA HIS A 56 -5.24 9.38 -4.75
C HIS A 56 -3.89 8.90 -5.28
N GLY A 57 -3.90 8.29 -6.46
CA GLY A 57 -2.72 7.77 -7.13
C GLY A 57 -2.26 6.44 -6.56
N LEU A 58 -1.70 5.60 -7.42
CA LEU A 58 -1.24 4.26 -7.08
C LEU A 58 0.07 3.97 -7.78
N SER A 59 1.03 3.41 -7.05
CA SER A 59 2.26 2.85 -7.57
C SER A 59 2.37 1.39 -7.16
N ILE A 60 2.63 0.50 -8.11
CA ILE A 60 2.76 -0.95 -7.89
C ILE A 60 4.11 -1.41 -8.45
N THR A 61 4.93 -2.01 -7.60
CA THR A 61 6.15 -2.71 -8.00
C THR A 61 5.89 -4.20 -7.89
N THR A 62 5.63 -4.86 -9.02
CA THR A 62 5.28 -6.29 -9.05
C THR A 62 5.65 -6.92 -10.40
N SER A 63 5.36 -8.21 -10.58
CA SER A 63 5.59 -8.87 -11.87
C SER A 63 4.53 -8.44 -12.90
N PRO A 64 4.84 -8.45 -14.21
CA PRO A 64 3.86 -8.13 -15.25
C PRO A 64 2.59 -8.98 -15.18
N GLU A 65 2.70 -10.24 -14.76
CA GLU A 65 1.57 -11.16 -14.63
C GLU A 65 0.59 -10.69 -13.55
N ILE A 66 1.10 -10.34 -12.36
CA ILE A 66 0.25 -9.84 -11.26
C ILE A 66 -0.36 -8.48 -11.62
N ALA A 67 0.39 -7.62 -12.32
CA ALA A 67 -0.13 -6.35 -12.79
C ALA A 67 -1.29 -6.55 -13.79
N ALA A 68 -1.17 -7.52 -14.70
CA ALA A 68 -2.23 -7.89 -15.63
C ALA A 68 -3.46 -8.46 -14.90
N ASP A 69 -3.29 -9.28 -13.87
CA ASP A 69 -4.41 -9.80 -13.05
C ASP A 69 -5.18 -8.67 -12.35
N ILE A 70 -4.46 -7.67 -11.82
CA ILE A 70 -5.06 -6.49 -11.18
C ILE A 70 -5.93 -5.73 -12.19
N VAL A 71 -5.43 -5.52 -13.41
CA VAL A 71 -6.20 -4.88 -14.49
C VAL A 71 -7.41 -5.72 -14.88
N ALA A 72 -7.21 -7.01 -15.16
CA ALA A 72 -8.25 -7.93 -15.62
C ALA A 72 -9.37 -8.15 -14.59
N SER A 73 -9.07 -7.99 -13.30
CA SER A 73 -10.07 -8.08 -12.23
C SER A 73 -10.93 -6.82 -12.04
N GLY A 74 -10.66 -5.74 -12.79
CA GLY A 74 -11.34 -4.46 -12.65
C GLY A 74 -10.90 -3.66 -11.41
N ALA A 75 -9.83 -4.05 -10.74
CA ALA A 75 -9.46 -3.46 -9.44
C ALA A 75 -9.00 -2.01 -9.51
N LEU A 76 -8.56 -1.58 -10.70
CA LEU A 76 -8.18 -0.19 -11.00
C LEU A 76 -9.36 0.66 -11.48
N GLU A 77 -10.48 0.03 -11.82
CA GLU A 77 -11.66 0.74 -12.30
C GLU A 77 -12.28 1.52 -11.14
N ASP A 78 -12.66 2.76 -11.43
CA ASP A 78 -13.54 3.54 -10.57
C ASP A 78 -14.95 2.96 -10.67
N MET A 79 -15.15 1.74 -10.16
CA MET A 79 -16.47 1.10 -10.15
C MET A 79 -17.41 1.90 -9.23
N GLU A 80 -18.09 2.88 -9.82
CA GLU A 80 -19.45 3.24 -9.44
C GLU A 80 -20.33 2.05 -9.81
N ASP A 81 -20.34 1.01 -8.98
CA ASP A 81 -21.29 -0.11 -9.11
C ASP A 81 -22.70 0.44 -8.88
N SER A 82 -23.28 0.86 -10.00
CA SER A 82 -24.62 1.40 -10.21
C SER A 82 -25.67 0.29 -10.11
N TRP A 83 -25.72 -0.39 -8.96
CA TRP A 83 -26.84 -1.24 -8.55
C TRP A 83 -27.09 -1.06 -7.04
N ASP A 84 -27.57 0.13 -6.69
CA ASP A 84 -28.52 0.38 -5.59
C ASP A 84 -28.34 -0.38 -4.25
N TRP A 85 -27.20 -0.20 -3.57
CA TRP A 85 -27.01 -0.62 -2.16
C TRP A 85 -26.54 0.51 -1.23
N GLU A 86 -27.01 1.74 -1.46
CA GLU A 86 -26.57 2.98 -0.78
C GLU A 86 -25.12 3.33 -1.10
N ARG A 87 -24.94 4.29 -2.02
CA ARG A 87 -23.73 5.08 -2.34
C ARG A 87 -22.62 5.09 -1.27
N ARG A 88 -21.92 3.98 -1.04
CA ARG A 88 -20.72 3.95 -0.19
C ARG A 88 -19.58 4.46 -1.04
N ILE A 89 -19.50 5.79 -1.13
CA ILE A 89 -18.32 6.47 -1.64
C ILE A 89 -17.17 6.04 -0.72
N PHE A 90 -16.33 5.13 -1.19
CA PHE A 90 -15.12 4.70 -0.48
C PHE A 90 -14.15 5.88 -0.48
N THR A 91 -14.27 6.71 0.55
CA THR A 91 -13.37 7.85 0.76
C THR A 91 -12.32 7.42 1.78
N PRO A 92 -11.03 7.48 1.44
CA PRO A 92 -9.97 7.27 2.42
C PRO A 92 -10.16 8.19 3.63
N GLY A 93 -10.05 7.63 4.84
CA GLY A 93 -10.13 8.37 6.08
C GLY A 93 -11.14 7.79 7.09
N PRO A 94 -11.61 8.62 8.05
CA PRO A 94 -12.55 8.19 9.07
C PRO A 94 -13.94 7.95 8.50
N VAL A 95 -14.55 6.83 8.89
CA VAL A 95 -15.98 6.60 8.62
C VAL A 95 -16.82 7.57 9.44
N VAL A 96 -17.62 8.38 8.76
CA VAL A 96 -18.49 9.40 9.35
C VAL A 96 -19.92 8.84 9.48
N THR A 97 -20.51 8.98 10.66
CA THR A 97 -21.93 8.67 10.90
C THR A 97 -22.66 9.91 11.41
N ASP A 98 -23.94 9.75 11.76
CA ASP A 98 -24.75 10.71 12.52
C ASP A 98 -24.07 11.22 13.82
N LYS A 99 -23.20 10.41 14.41
CA LYS A 99 -22.42 10.71 15.62
C LYS A 99 -21.06 11.37 15.32
N GLY A 100 -20.79 11.69 14.06
CA GLY A 100 -19.53 12.27 13.60
C GLY A 100 -18.49 11.25 13.13
N PRO A 101 -17.25 11.70 12.85
CA PRO A 101 -16.17 10.84 12.39
C PRO A 101 -15.79 9.81 13.46
N SER A 102 -15.32 8.64 13.03
CA SER A 102 -14.81 7.60 13.92
C SER A 102 -13.57 8.05 14.70
N TYR A 103 -12.63 8.75 14.04
CA TYR A 103 -11.35 9.14 14.61
C TYR A 103 -10.86 10.53 14.16
N ALA A 104 -9.84 11.03 14.86
CA ALA A 104 -9.00 12.13 14.41
C ALA A 104 -7.52 11.83 14.70
N VAL A 105 -6.63 12.31 13.84
CA VAL A 105 -5.18 12.23 14.07
C VAL A 105 -4.77 13.33 15.06
N LYS A 106 -4.01 12.97 16.10
CA LYS A 106 -3.51 13.89 17.13
C LYS A 106 -2.01 13.71 17.35
N ASP A 107 -1.34 14.78 17.76
CA ASP A 107 0.03 14.69 18.27
C ASP A 107 0.03 14.03 19.65
N LEU A 108 0.90 13.04 19.83
CA LEU A 108 1.09 12.30 21.06
C LEU A 108 2.48 12.63 21.63
N PRO A 109 2.57 13.19 22.86
CA PRO A 109 3.85 13.54 23.46
C PRO A 109 4.85 12.38 23.46
N GLY A 110 6.02 12.58 22.85
CA GLY A 110 7.09 11.58 22.78
C GLY A 110 6.85 10.40 21.83
N ARG A 111 5.70 10.33 21.15
CA ARG A 111 5.30 9.20 20.28
C ARG A 111 4.92 9.63 18.85
N GLY A 112 5.15 10.89 18.50
CA GLY A 112 4.80 11.44 17.20
C GLY A 112 3.30 11.68 17.07
N LYS A 113 2.63 11.01 16.15
CA LYS A 113 1.18 11.12 15.93
C LYS A 113 0.48 9.81 16.31
N GLY A 114 -0.80 9.90 16.61
CA GLY A 114 -1.66 8.74 16.81
C GLY A 114 -3.11 9.02 16.41
N VAL A 115 -3.88 7.96 16.25
CA VAL A 115 -5.27 8.00 15.79
C VAL A 115 -6.18 7.81 16.99
N ILE A 116 -6.96 8.83 17.33
CA ILE A 116 -7.79 8.86 18.55
C ILE A 116 -9.27 8.82 18.19
N ALA A 117 -10.00 7.87 18.78
CA ALA A 117 -11.43 7.72 18.60
C ALA A 117 -12.18 9.00 19.03
N GLN A 118 -13.06 9.51 18.18
CA GLN A 118 -13.89 10.70 18.48
C GLN A 118 -15.25 10.33 19.08
N ARG A 119 -15.68 9.08 18.87
CA ARG A 119 -16.89 8.50 19.42
C ARG A 119 -16.63 7.05 19.81
N THR A 120 -17.55 6.45 20.55
CA THR A 120 -17.50 5.00 20.75
C THR A 120 -17.70 4.30 19.41
N ILE A 121 -16.73 3.45 19.05
CA ILE A 121 -16.74 2.57 17.88
C ILE A 121 -17.06 1.17 18.40
N ARG A 122 -18.08 0.53 17.85
CA ARG A 122 -18.51 -0.80 18.32
C ARG A 122 -17.62 -1.90 17.75
N GLN A 123 -17.49 -3.01 18.47
CA GLN A 123 -16.89 -4.22 17.95
C GLN A 123 -17.49 -4.60 16.58
N GLY A 124 -16.62 -4.90 15.61
CA GLY A 124 -17.00 -5.26 14.24
C GLY A 124 -17.28 -4.06 13.32
N GLU A 125 -17.28 -2.83 13.84
CA GLU A 125 -17.50 -1.62 13.03
C GLU A 125 -16.27 -1.30 12.18
N ILE A 126 -16.48 -0.99 10.90
CA ILE A 126 -15.45 -0.42 10.01
C ILE A 126 -15.25 1.04 10.41
N LEU A 127 -14.06 1.37 10.90
CA LEU A 127 -13.74 2.70 11.41
C LEU A 127 -12.90 3.53 10.44
N MET A 128 -12.14 2.88 9.54
CA MET A 128 -11.28 3.55 8.56
C MET A 128 -11.34 2.79 7.24
N LEU A 129 -11.37 3.55 6.16
CA LEU A 129 -11.12 3.07 4.81
C LEU A 129 -9.82 3.69 4.31
N ASP A 130 -9.05 2.95 3.53
CA ASP A 130 -7.85 3.47 2.91
C ASP A 130 -7.55 2.76 1.58
N HIS A 131 -6.80 3.45 0.73
CA HIS A 131 -6.36 2.98 -0.56
C HIS A 131 -4.83 2.94 -0.58
N PRO A 132 -4.21 1.93 -1.21
CA PRO A 132 -2.76 1.89 -1.28
C PRO A 132 -2.26 3.06 -2.12
N ALA A 133 -1.24 3.75 -1.64
CA ALA A 133 -0.45 4.67 -2.46
C ALA A 133 0.72 3.92 -3.11
N VAL A 134 1.31 2.95 -2.40
CA VAL A 134 2.42 2.12 -2.89
C VAL A 134 2.14 0.66 -2.53
N LEU A 135 2.32 -0.25 -3.49
CA LEU A 135 2.33 -1.70 -3.31
C LEU A 135 3.65 -2.24 -3.86
N VAL A 136 4.36 -3.08 -3.11
CA VAL A 136 5.63 -3.67 -3.56
C VAL A 136 5.66 -5.14 -3.23
N ALA A 137 5.98 -5.98 -4.22
CA ALA A 137 6.21 -7.40 -4.03
C ALA A 137 7.30 -7.63 -2.97
N SER A 138 7.04 -8.46 -1.98
CA SER A 138 7.96 -8.67 -0.86
C SER A 138 9.33 -9.17 -1.34
N ASP A 139 9.36 -10.00 -2.38
CA ASP A 139 10.58 -10.54 -2.97
C ASP A 139 11.42 -9.48 -3.68
N PHE A 140 10.81 -8.44 -4.26
CA PHE A 140 11.57 -7.30 -4.80
C PHE A 140 12.41 -6.64 -3.70
N SER A 141 11.82 -6.46 -2.51
CA SER A 141 12.49 -5.81 -1.38
C SER A 141 13.66 -6.63 -0.82
N SER A 142 13.66 -7.95 -0.97
CA SER A 142 14.73 -8.84 -0.50
C SER A 142 15.79 -9.14 -1.57
N GLN A 143 15.42 -9.16 -2.85
CA GLN A 143 16.31 -9.54 -3.95
C GLN A 143 17.10 -8.36 -4.54
N MET A 144 16.63 -7.12 -4.37
CA MET A 144 17.26 -5.94 -4.95
C MET A 144 18.26 -5.27 -3.99
N GLN A 145 19.36 -4.77 -4.55
CA GLN A 145 20.37 -4.03 -3.78
C GLN A 145 19.78 -2.74 -3.19
N PRO A 146 20.27 -2.26 -2.03
CA PRO A 146 19.74 -1.07 -1.35
C PRO A 146 19.59 0.17 -2.24
N GLU A 147 20.58 0.48 -3.06
CA GLU A 147 20.60 1.65 -3.95
C GLU A 147 19.56 1.54 -5.06
N MET A 148 19.36 0.31 -5.56
CA MET A 148 18.32 0.02 -6.55
C MET A 148 16.93 0.16 -5.95
N ARG A 149 16.71 -0.34 -4.71
CA ARG A 149 15.45 -0.16 -3.99
C ARG A 149 15.16 1.32 -3.81
N GLU A 150 16.09 2.08 -3.24
CA GLU A 150 15.92 3.52 -3.02
C GLU A 150 15.59 4.26 -4.32
N THR A 151 16.30 3.98 -5.42
CA THR A 151 16.02 4.58 -6.73
C THR A 151 14.61 4.25 -7.21
N PHE A 152 14.18 3.01 -7.05
CA PHE A 152 12.86 2.55 -7.47
C PHE A 152 11.74 3.18 -6.63
N PHE A 153 11.90 3.22 -5.31
CA PHE A 153 10.93 3.85 -4.42
C PHE A 153 10.87 5.37 -4.61
N ARG A 154 11.99 6.03 -4.90
CA ARG A 154 11.99 7.45 -5.30
C ARG A 154 11.16 7.71 -6.54
N ARG A 155 11.30 6.85 -7.56
CA ARG A 155 10.50 6.93 -8.80
C ARG A 155 9.03 6.65 -8.52
N ALA A 156 8.72 5.61 -7.73
CA ALA A 156 7.37 5.28 -7.30
C ALA A 156 6.67 6.49 -6.64
N LEU A 157 7.33 7.13 -5.68
CA LEU A 157 6.78 8.31 -5.01
C LEU A 157 6.66 9.52 -5.95
N SER A 158 7.64 9.77 -6.83
CA SER A 158 7.62 10.94 -7.70
C SER A 158 6.51 10.91 -8.76
N GLN A 159 6.01 9.71 -9.11
CA GLN A 159 4.91 9.49 -10.05
C GLN A 159 3.52 9.67 -9.41
N LEU A 160 3.42 9.71 -8.08
CA LEU A 160 2.16 9.94 -7.37
C LEU A 160 1.69 11.40 -7.46
N PRO A 161 0.39 11.68 -7.26
CA PRO A 161 -0.13 13.03 -7.08
C PRO A 161 0.58 13.80 -5.95
N ARG A 162 0.74 15.11 -6.12
CA ARG A 162 1.50 15.96 -5.19
C ARG A 162 0.99 15.91 -3.76
N ASP A 163 -0.32 15.83 -3.57
CA ASP A 163 -0.89 15.78 -2.22
C ASP A 163 -0.66 14.42 -1.56
N THR A 164 -0.69 13.33 -2.33
CA THR A 164 -0.28 12.00 -1.85
C THR A 164 1.20 11.98 -1.50
N GLN A 165 2.07 12.54 -2.35
CA GLN A 165 3.50 12.70 -2.04
C GLN A 165 3.70 13.41 -0.69
N LYS A 166 3.03 14.55 -0.48
CA LYS A 166 3.10 15.31 0.77
C LYS A 166 2.62 14.49 1.98
N ARG A 167 1.56 13.69 1.85
CA ARG A 167 1.10 12.82 2.95
C ARG A 167 2.17 11.78 3.31
N LEU A 168 2.78 11.15 2.31
CA LEU A 168 3.77 10.09 2.50
C LEU A 168 5.10 10.59 3.09
N VAL A 169 5.64 11.71 2.61
CA VAL A 169 6.92 12.25 3.13
C VAL A 169 6.82 12.75 4.59
N ASN A 170 5.60 12.96 5.09
CA ASN A 170 5.31 13.34 6.47
C ASN A 170 4.94 12.13 7.36
N LEU A 171 5.22 10.91 6.91
CA LEU A 171 5.12 9.70 7.73
C LEU A 171 6.36 9.52 8.61
N ALA A 172 6.23 8.66 9.62
CA ALA A 172 7.31 8.38 10.55
C ALA A 172 8.49 7.67 9.83
N ARG A 173 9.68 7.77 10.41
CA ARG A 173 10.86 7.01 9.99
C ARG A 173 11.36 6.23 11.19
N SER A 174 11.96 5.07 10.94
CA SER A 174 12.60 4.29 11.98
C SER A 174 13.79 5.04 12.58
N ASP A 175 13.98 4.89 13.89
CA ASP A 175 15.21 5.33 14.55
C ASP A 175 16.40 4.54 13.98
N GLY A 176 17.49 5.24 13.64
CA GLY A 176 18.65 4.61 12.99
C GLY A 176 18.50 4.33 11.50
N ALA A 177 17.50 4.97 10.85
CA ALA A 177 17.34 5.04 9.40
C ALA A 177 18.67 5.23 8.63
N ASP A 178 18.87 4.44 7.57
CA ASP A 178 20.06 4.56 6.72
C ASP A 178 20.01 5.88 5.94
N PRO A 179 20.97 6.81 6.13
CA PRO A 179 21.00 8.07 5.40
C PRO A 179 21.02 7.90 3.87
N LEU A 180 21.46 6.75 3.36
CA LEU A 180 21.51 6.44 1.94
C LEU A 180 20.17 5.97 1.36
N THR A 181 19.25 5.47 2.19
CA THR A 181 17.95 4.94 1.71
C THR A 181 16.72 5.59 2.37
N PRO A 182 16.65 6.93 2.41
CA PRO A 182 15.65 7.60 3.22
C PRO A 182 14.21 7.43 2.74
N VAL A 183 13.97 7.19 1.45
CA VAL A 183 12.62 6.94 0.94
C VAL A 183 12.21 5.50 1.24
N TYR A 184 13.12 4.55 1.05
CA TYR A 184 12.90 3.16 1.44
C TYR A 184 12.53 3.03 2.93
N ASP A 185 13.19 3.77 3.82
CA ASP A 185 12.88 3.77 5.25
C ASP A 185 11.46 4.26 5.54
N ILE A 186 11.04 5.37 4.91
CA ILE A 186 9.66 5.89 5.04
C ILE A 186 8.67 4.80 4.65
N VAL A 187 8.89 4.14 3.52
CA VAL A 187 7.95 3.14 3.03
C VAL A 187 7.91 1.94 3.98
N THR A 188 9.06 1.34 4.29
CA THR A 188 9.10 0.10 5.05
C THR A 188 8.73 0.23 6.52
N THR A 189 8.90 1.42 7.12
CA THR A 189 8.46 1.70 8.49
C THR A 189 6.93 1.74 8.60
N ASN A 190 6.23 2.08 7.51
CA ASN A 190 4.81 2.42 7.53
C ASN A 190 3.93 1.44 6.73
N THR A 191 4.51 0.36 6.22
CA THR A 191 3.79 -0.62 5.41
C THR A 191 3.10 -1.73 6.21
N CYS A 192 2.00 -2.24 5.68
CA CYS A 192 1.35 -3.46 6.15
C CYS A 192 1.44 -4.55 5.07
N GLY A 193 1.56 -5.81 5.48
CA GLY A 193 1.56 -6.96 4.56
C GLY A 193 0.18 -7.17 3.93
N VAL A 194 0.15 -7.38 2.62
CA VAL A 194 -1.04 -7.73 1.83
C VAL A 194 -0.68 -8.82 0.82
N PHE A 195 -1.69 -9.42 0.19
CA PHE A 195 -1.51 -10.41 -0.86
C PHE A 195 -2.18 -9.92 -2.14
N LEU A 196 -1.57 -10.18 -3.30
CA LEU A 196 -2.07 -9.84 -4.64
C LEU A 196 -1.96 -11.06 -5.57
N GLY A 197 -2.80 -11.10 -6.61
CA GLY A 197 -2.83 -12.18 -7.59
C GLY A 197 -3.06 -13.54 -6.92
N ASP A 198 -2.28 -14.54 -7.32
CA ASP A 198 -2.25 -15.89 -6.73
C ASP A 198 -1.54 -15.92 -5.36
N ASN A 199 -2.04 -15.10 -4.43
CA ASN A 199 -1.61 -15.02 -3.03
C ASN A 199 -0.11 -14.68 -2.88
N VAL A 200 0.41 -13.81 -3.74
CA VAL A 200 1.79 -13.34 -3.70
C VAL A 200 1.92 -12.23 -2.65
N ALA A 201 2.88 -12.38 -1.74
CA ALA A 201 3.10 -11.43 -0.66
C ALA A 201 3.60 -10.08 -1.17
N HIS A 202 2.96 -9.02 -0.69
CA HIS A 202 3.32 -7.63 -0.95
C HIS A 202 3.35 -6.86 0.37
N ILE A 203 4.10 -5.77 0.38
CA ILE A 203 3.97 -4.71 1.38
C ILE A 203 3.22 -3.54 0.76
N GLY A 204 2.30 -2.95 1.52
CA GLY A 204 1.49 -1.82 1.05
C GLY A 204 1.61 -0.63 1.99
N LEU A 205 1.77 0.55 1.40
CA LEU A 205 1.77 1.84 2.08
C LEU A 205 0.40 2.51 1.88
N PHE A 206 -0.28 2.74 2.99
CA PHE A 206 -1.67 3.18 3.07
C PHE A 206 -1.70 4.47 3.91
N PRO A 207 -1.86 5.66 3.30
CA PRO A 207 -1.61 6.93 4.00
C PRO A 207 -2.36 7.14 5.33
N GLU A 208 -3.59 6.66 5.43
CA GLU A 208 -4.42 6.75 6.64
C GLU A 208 -4.03 5.65 7.65
N VAL A 209 -3.88 4.41 7.17
CA VAL A 209 -3.51 3.26 8.03
C VAL A 209 -2.12 3.43 8.62
N SER A 210 -1.19 4.04 7.88
CA SER A 210 0.17 4.37 8.34
C SER A 210 0.20 5.37 9.51
N ARG A 211 -0.94 5.97 9.90
CA ARG A 211 -1.04 6.79 11.12
C ARG A 211 -1.38 5.99 12.37
N LEU A 212 -1.80 4.74 12.22
CA LEU A 212 -2.14 3.86 13.35
C LEU A 212 -0.85 3.32 13.99
N ASN A 213 -0.74 3.48 15.30
CA ASN A 213 0.39 2.93 16.03
C ASN A 213 0.26 1.41 16.20
N HIS A 214 1.42 0.75 16.25
CA HIS A 214 1.51 -0.69 16.51
C HIS A 214 1.22 -1.02 17.99
N ALA A 215 0.51 -2.12 18.25
CA ALA A 215 0.41 -2.71 19.57
C ALA A 215 0.37 -4.25 19.49
N CYS A 216 1.05 -4.94 20.43
CA CYS A 216 1.00 -6.40 20.54
C CYS A 216 -0.40 -6.93 20.90
N LYS A 217 -1.22 -6.10 21.54
CA LYS A 217 -2.63 -6.36 21.88
C LYS A 217 -3.50 -5.25 21.30
N PRO A 218 -3.70 -5.22 19.97
CA PRO A 218 -4.39 -4.12 19.32
C PRO A 218 -5.89 -4.14 19.65
N ASN A 219 -6.55 -3.00 19.44
CA ASN A 219 -8.00 -2.90 19.53
C ASN A 219 -8.70 -2.87 18.16
N ALA A 220 -7.93 -2.88 17.06
CA ALA A 220 -8.44 -3.02 15.70
C ALA A 220 -7.59 -4.01 14.86
N PHE A 221 -8.18 -4.55 13.81
CA PHE A 221 -7.52 -5.35 12.78
C PHE A 221 -7.86 -4.79 11.40
N PHE A 222 -7.14 -5.23 10.36
CA PHE A 222 -7.40 -4.78 9.00
C PHE A 222 -7.78 -5.93 8.08
N ARG A 223 -8.54 -5.62 7.03
CA ARG A 223 -8.87 -6.52 5.92
C ARG A 223 -8.59 -5.80 4.61
N PHE A 224 -7.84 -6.46 3.74
CA PHE A 224 -7.54 -5.96 2.40
C PHE A 224 -8.40 -6.65 1.34
N SER A 225 -9.01 -5.86 0.46
CA SER A 225 -9.76 -6.34 -0.70
C SER A 225 -8.89 -6.16 -1.94
N GLN A 226 -8.45 -7.26 -2.55
CA GLN A 226 -7.72 -7.22 -3.82
C GLN A 226 -8.59 -6.69 -4.97
N ARG A 227 -9.90 -7.01 -4.94
CA ARG A 227 -10.86 -6.60 -5.97
C ARG A 227 -11.05 -5.09 -6.06
N THR A 228 -10.91 -4.37 -4.96
CA THR A 228 -11.14 -2.91 -4.93
C THR A 228 -9.88 -2.13 -4.56
N LEU A 229 -8.78 -2.84 -4.28
CA LEU A 229 -7.56 -2.31 -3.66
C LEU A 229 -7.91 -1.39 -2.47
N THR A 230 -8.71 -1.91 -1.53
CA THR A 230 -9.15 -1.14 -0.36
C THR A 230 -8.76 -1.86 0.91
N MET A 231 -8.15 -1.11 1.83
CA MET A 231 -7.94 -1.53 3.20
C MET A 231 -9.10 -1.04 4.08
N GLN A 232 -9.63 -1.94 4.89
CA GLN A 232 -10.66 -1.63 5.90
C GLN A 232 -10.08 -1.91 7.27
N VAL A 233 -10.15 -0.95 8.19
CA VAL A 233 -9.79 -1.17 9.60
C VAL A 233 -11.07 -1.36 10.39
N ILE A 234 -11.11 -2.43 11.17
CA ILE A 234 -12.29 -2.92 11.87
C ILE A 234 -11.97 -3.04 13.35
N ALA A 235 -12.87 -2.57 14.20
CA ALA A 235 -12.71 -2.67 15.65
C ALA A 235 -12.83 -4.13 16.12
N TYR A 236 -11.81 -4.61 16.84
CA TYR A 236 -11.78 -5.96 17.43
C TYR A 236 -12.64 -6.06 18.71
N ARG A 237 -12.78 -4.94 19.41
CA ARG A 237 -13.60 -4.73 20.61
C ARG A 237 -14.24 -3.34 20.54
N ASP A 238 -15.13 -3.02 21.46
CA ASP A 238 -15.56 -1.63 21.63
C ASP A 238 -14.34 -0.74 21.94
N ILE A 239 -14.27 0.40 21.27
CA ILE A 239 -13.25 1.45 21.46
C ILE A 239 -13.98 2.71 21.86
N HIS A 240 -13.79 3.18 23.08
CA HIS A 240 -14.44 4.37 23.61
C HIS A 240 -13.83 5.66 23.07
N ALA A 241 -14.62 6.74 23.05
CA ALA A 241 -14.13 8.06 22.69
C ALA A 241 -12.91 8.43 23.55
N GLY A 242 -11.87 8.94 22.90
CA GLY A 242 -10.59 9.28 23.54
C GLY A 242 -9.57 8.13 23.61
N GLU A 243 -9.96 6.88 23.35
CA GLU A 243 -9.00 5.79 23.22
C GLU A 243 -8.17 5.92 21.93
N GLU A 244 -6.90 5.52 22.01
CA GLU A 244 -6.03 5.37 20.84
C GLU A 244 -6.38 4.09 20.09
N ILE A 245 -6.53 4.20 18.78
CA ILE A 245 -6.78 3.06 17.88
C ILE A 245 -5.42 2.54 17.43
N THR A 246 -5.19 1.25 17.67
CA THR A 246 -3.94 0.55 17.37
C THR A 246 -4.20 -0.72 16.58
N ILE A 247 -3.24 -1.09 15.75
CA ILE A 247 -3.28 -2.30 14.92
C ILE A 247 -2.02 -3.12 15.14
N ASN A 248 -2.06 -4.38 14.73
CA ASN A 248 -0.86 -5.17 14.54
C ASN A 248 -0.58 -5.28 13.03
N CYS A 249 0.05 -4.25 12.47
CA CYS A 249 0.77 -4.45 11.22
C CYS A 249 2.13 -5.06 11.58
N VAL A 250 2.45 -6.21 11.00
CA VAL A 250 3.81 -6.75 11.00
C VAL A 250 4.63 -5.82 10.11
N ILE A 251 5.11 -4.74 10.72
CA ILE A 251 6.22 -3.96 10.21
C ILE A 251 7.39 -4.95 10.18
N SER A 252 8.07 -5.06 9.04
CA SER A 252 9.20 -5.97 8.78
C SER A 252 9.96 -6.43 10.05
N PRO A 253 10.39 -7.71 10.17
CA PRO A 253 11.05 -8.23 11.38
C PRO A 253 12.31 -7.46 11.84
N LEU A 254 12.80 -6.50 11.05
CA LEU A 254 13.85 -5.56 11.42
C LEU A 254 13.44 -4.44 12.39
N VAL A 255 12.15 -4.08 12.49
CA VAL A 255 11.70 -2.92 13.31
C VAL A 255 11.16 -3.33 14.70
N GLY A 256 10.99 -4.63 14.95
CA GLY A 256 10.49 -5.18 16.22
C GLY A 256 11.40 -5.01 17.45
N LEU A 257 12.47 -4.23 17.36
CA LEU A 257 13.46 -4.05 18.44
C LEU A 257 13.35 -2.74 19.23
N ILE A 258 12.43 -1.84 18.89
CA ILE A 258 12.24 -0.58 19.64
C ILE A 258 10.80 -0.44 20.15
N ALA A 259 10.37 -1.47 20.88
CA ALA A 259 9.29 -1.36 21.86
C ALA A 259 9.80 -1.93 23.19
N ARG A 260 10.61 -1.13 23.88
CA ARG A 260 10.88 -1.22 25.32
C ARG A 260 10.86 0.17 25.92
#